data_AF-A0A7S1U6H4-F1
#
_entry.id   AF-A0A7S1U6H4-F1
#
_cell.length_a   1.000
_cell.length_b   1.000
_cell.length_c   1.000
_cell.angle_alpha   90.00
_cell.angle_beta   90.00
_cell.angle_gamma   90.00
#
_symmetry.space_group_name_H-M   'P 1'
#
loop_
_entity.id
_entity.type
_entity.pdbx_description
1 polymer ?
#
loop_
_entity_poly.entity_id
_entity_poly.type
_entity_poly.pdbx_seq_one_letter_code
_entity_poly.pdbx_strand_id
1 'polypeptide(L)'
;MGDAEKTVPLQLALKLRARQEAAEKVAKEAEARAKEAEARTASLTASLRESQEKASAAAAALGRVQSELSERAQTEALQTSQAAKTQGELTQAQEHIAALEAELAQVAELTEGKRRAEELAGKALLRVQDLESFVETQSGENERLQTTLDGIEVRHAKDIRDLKGDIERAQGMHDAALEEQRLEAAKKSAAARKMVAERDGKIKELEARAAELAETLQEGSPEDRHMTAIARAQASRDAAAQLEAENRDIALQRLQAVVEQKDLELATRMNELALLRRDLQETRQRSMRETSGGVNAEYLKNVLVEYLSFPAGSSERKVLFPVLATLLQFDKNDMRRITHGAGAVQARPVKDISSNRPRALA
;
A
#
# COMPACT_ATOMS: atom_id res chain seq x y z
N MET A 1 -28.32 -235.83 -114.68
CA MET A 1 -28.30 -235.44 -116.11
C MET A 1 -28.45 -233.93 -116.14
N GLY A 2 -27.49 -233.05 -116.42
CA GLY A 2 -26.18 -233.02 -117.11
C GLY A 2 -26.09 -231.58 -117.67
N ASP A 3 -24.99 -230.90 -117.99
CA ASP A 3 -23.54 -231.06 -117.94
C ASP A 3 -22.96 -229.65 -118.24
N ALA A 4 -21.69 -229.41 -117.87
CA ALA A 4 -20.76 -228.34 -118.30
C ALA A 4 -21.08 -226.87 -117.88
N GLU A 5 -20.55 -226.32 -116.78
CA GLU A 5 -19.15 -226.06 -116.37
C GLU A 5 -18.43 -224.87 -117.06
N LYS A 6 -17.91 -223.98 -116.20
CA LYS A 6 -16.67 -223.17 -116.31
C LYS A 6 -16.68 -221.89 -117.17
N THR A 7 -17.00 -220.75 -116.54
CA THR A 7 -16.21 -219.48 -116.63
C THR A 7 -16.64 -218.46 -115.56
N VAL A 8 -16.80 -218.92 -114.31
CA VAL A 8 -17.14 -218.12 -113.13
C VAL A 8 -15.93 -217.58 -112.30
N PRO A 9 -14.63 -217.96 -112.41
CA PRO A 9 -13.66 -217.51 -111.40
C PRO A 9 -12.79 -216.25 -111.69
N LEU A 10 -12.60 -215.82 -112.94
CA LEU A 10 -11.48 -214.88 -113.25
C LEU A 10 -11.83 -213.39 -113.17
N GLN A 11 -13.11 -213.00 -113.29
CA GLN A 11 -13.52 -211.59 -113.16
C GLN A 11 -13.73 -211.14 -111.70
N LEU A 12 -13.86 -212.07 -110.75
CA LEU A 12 -14.00 -211.76 -109.32
C LEU A 12 -12.64 -211.46 -108.67
N ALA A 13 -11.57 -212.14 -109.12
CA ALA A 13 -10.22 -211.96 -108.59
C ALA A 13 -9.61 -210.58 -108.91
N LEU A 14 -9.88 -210.02 -110.10
CA LEU A 14 -9.41 -208.68 -110.48
C LEU A 14 -10.14 -207.54 -109.74
N LYS A 15 -11.43 -207.71 -109.42
CA LYS A 15 -12.19 -206.71 -108.65
C LYS A 15 -11.84 -206.69 -107.16
N LEU A 16 -11.39 -207.82 -106.60
CA LEU A 16 -10.92 -207.88 -105.21
C LEU A 16 -9.54 -207.26 -105.03
N ARG A 17 -8.62 -207.46 -105.98
CA ARG A 17 -7.27 -206.86 -105.92
C ARG A 17 -7.31 -205.34 -106.08
N ALA A 18 -8.14 -204.82 -106.99
CA ALA A 18 -8.35 -203.38 -107.14
C ALA A 18 -9.02 -202.72 -105.92
N ARG A 19 -9.86 -203.45 -105.17
CA ARG A 19 -10.46 -202.94 -103.92
C ARG A 19 -9.49 -202.94 -102.75
N GLN A 20 -8.58 -203.90 -102.67
CA GLN A 20 -7.56 -203.94 -101.61
C GLN A 20 -6.51 -202.82 -101.79
N GLU A 21 -6.05 -202.57 -103.02
CA GLU A 21 -5.10 -201.47 -103.28
C GLU A 21 -5.72 -200.08 -103.07
N ALA A 22 -7.03 -199.92 -103.37
CA ALA A 22 -7.74 -198.67 -103.06
C ALA A 22 -7.92 -198.46 -101.55
N ALA A 23 -8.16 -199.51 -100.78
CA ALA A 23 -8.31 -199.43 -99.33
C ALA A 23 -6.99 -199.09 -98.62
N GLU A 24 -5.86 -199.64 -99.05
CA GLU A 24 -4.54 -199.30 -98.48
C GLU A 24 -4.12 -197.85 -98.80
N LYS A 25 -4.52 -197.32 -99.96
CA LYS A 25 -4.23 -195.92 -100.32
C LYS A 25 -5.01 -194.93 -99.45
N VAL A 26 -6.29 -195.22 -99.17
CA VAL A 26 -7.13 -194.38 -98.30
C VAL A 26 -6.68 -194.44 -96.84
N ALA A 27 -6.22 -195.61 -96.36
CA ALA A 27 -5.71 -195.74 -94.99
C ALA A 27 -4.43 -194.91 -94.77
N LYS A 28 -3.50 -194.90 -95.74
CA LYS A 28 -2.27 -194.09 -95.67
C LYS A 28 -2.55 -192.58 -95.76
N GLU A 29 -3.53 -192.16 -96.56
CA GLU A 29 -3.94 -190.74 -96.61
C GLU A 29 -4.64 -190.28 -95.32
N ALA A 30 -5.41 -191.16 -94.66
CA ALA A 30 -6.04 -190.84 -93.38
C ALA A 30 -5.02 -190.70 -92.24
N GLU A 31 -3.99 -191.55 -92.19
CA GLU A 31 -2.93 -191.48 -91.17
C GLU A 31 -2.05 -190.23 -91.33
N ALA A 32 -1.76 -189.83 -92.58
CA ALA A 32 -1.03 -188.59 -92.86
C ALA A 32 -1.81 -187.34 -92.40
N ARG A 33 -3.13 -187.31 -92.62
CA ARG A 33 -3.98 -186.20 -92.16
C ARG A 33 -4.14 -186.15 -90.64
N ALA A 34 -4.13 -187.30 -89.96
CA ALA A 34 -4.16 -187.34 -88.49
C ALA A 34 -2.89 -186.74 -87.89
N LYS A 35 -1.71 -187.12 -88.41
CA LYS A 35 -0.42 -186.56 -87.97
C LYS A 35 -0.29 -185.05 -88.27
N GLU A 36 -0.85 -184.58 -89.38
CA GLU A 36 -0.87 -183.14 -89.69
C GLU A 36 -1.81 -182.35 -88.75
N ALA A 37 -2.95 -182.93 -88.37
CA ALA A 37 -3.87 -182.31 -87.41
C ALA A 37 -3.27 -182.22 -86.00
N GLU A 38 -2.55 -183.25 -85.54
CA GLU A 38 -1.85 -183.24 -84.24
C GLU A 38 -0.72 -182.19 -84.21
N ALA A 39 0.02 -182.01 -85.30
CA ALA A 39 1.05 -180.97 -85.38
C ALA A 39 0.44 -179.55 -85.29
N ARG A 40 -0.74 -179.33 -85.88
CA ARG A 40 -1.43 -178.02 -85.82
C ARG A 40 -2.02 -177.73 -84.44
N THR A 41 -2.55 -178.73 -83.73
CA THR A 41 -3.06 -178.54 -82.36
C THR A 41 -1.93 -178.29 -81.37
N ALA A 42 -0.78 -178.95 -81.52
CA ALA A 42 0.43 -178.66 -80.74
C ALA A 42 0.97 -177.24 -80.98
N SER A 43 0.96 -176.77 -82.23
CA SER A 43 1.39 -175.40 -82.57
C SER A 43 0.46 -174.33 -82.00
N LEU A 44 -0.86 -174.51 -82.07
CA LEU A 44 -1.82 -173.54 -81.54
C LEU A 44 -1.82 -173.49 -80.00
N THR A 45 -1.63 -174.63 -79.33
CA THR A 45 -1.51 -174.65 -77.86
C THR A 45 -0.23 -173.97 -77.38
N ALA A 46 0.87 -174.07 -78.13
CA ALA A 46 2.09 -173.32 -77.83
C ALA A 46 1.90 -171.80 -77.98
N SER A 47 1.26 -171.32 -79.06
CA SER A 47 1.04 -169.88 -79.25
C SER A 47 0.04 -169.29 -78.25
N LEU A 48 -0.96 -170.07 -77.83
CA LEU A 48 -1.90 -169.65 -76.80
C LEU A 48 -1.17 -169.44 -75.45
N ARG A 49 -0.26 -170.35 -75.10
CA ARG A 49 0.53 -170.28 -73.86
C ARG A 49 1.47 -169.07 -73.87
N GLU A 50 2.14 -168.82 -75.00
CA GLU A 50 2.98 -167.64 -75.19
C GLU A 50 2.17 -166.33 -75.09
N SER A 51 0.95 -166.31 -75.65
CA SER A 51 0.08 -165.13 -75.54
C SER A 51 -0.42 -164.88 -74.11
N GLN A 52 -0.69 -165.95 -73.35
CA GLN A 52 -1.08 -165.84 -71.94
C GLN A 52 0.07 -165.36 -71.04
N GLU A 53 1.30 -165.79 -71.30
CA GLU A 53 2.49 -165.30 -70.59
C GLU A 53 2.77 -163.82 -70.90
N LYS A 54 2.59 -163.38 -72.16
CA LYS A 54 2.72 -161.96 -72.52
C LYS A 54 1.62 -161.11 -71.88
N ALA A 55 0.39 -161.60 -71.81
CA ALA A 55 -0.72 -160.88 -71.16
C ALA A 55 -0.52 -160.76 -69.64
N SER A 56 -0.03 -161.82 -68.98
CA SER A 56 0.26 -161.76 -67.55
C SER A 56 1.46 -160.86 -67.23
N ALA A 57 2.49 -160.84 -68.08
CA ALA A 57 3.61 -159.91 -67.98
C ALA A 57 3.18 -158.44 -68.17
N ALA A 58 2.31 -158.16 -69.13
CA ALA A 58 1.77 -156.82 -69.36
C ALA A 58 0.89 -156.34 -68.18
N ALA A 59 0.05 -157.21 -67.62
CA ALA A 59 -0.76 -156.89 -66.45
C ALA A 59 0.12 -156.58 -65.21
N ALA A 60 1.20 -157.34 -65.01
CA ALA A 60 2.16 -157.07 -63.94
C ALA A 60 2.91 -155.74 -64.12
N ALA A 61 3.27 -155.38 -65.36
CA ALA A 61 3.89 -154.08 -65.64
C ALA A 61 2.92 -152.91 -65.39
N LEU A 62 1.65 -153.08 -65.78
CA LEU A 62 0.63 -152.05 -65.57
C LEU A 62 0.32 -151.82 -64.08
N GLY A 63 0.34 -152.88 -63.28
CA GLY A 63 0.25 -152.78 -61.81
C GLY A 63 1.42 -152.01 -61.18
N ARG A 64 2.66 -152.19 -61.69
CA ARG A 64 3.83 -151.42 -61.22
C ARG A 64 3.75 -149.94 -61.59
N VAL A 65 3.33 -149.64 -62.82
CA VAL A 65 3.16 -148.24 -63.26
C VAL A 65 2.07 -147.54 -62.44
N GLN A 66 0.98 -148.24 -62.10
CA GLN A 66 -0.06 -147.69 -61.22
C GLN A 66 0.46 -147.46 -59.80
N SER A 67 1.28 -148.35 -59.23
CA SER A 67 1.87 -148.12 -57.90
C SER A 67 2.84 -146.93 -57.93
N GLU A 68 3.73 -146.85 -58.92
CA GLU A 68 4.68 -145.73 -59.06
C GLU A 68 3.98 -144.38 -59.26
N LEU A 69 2.88 -144.34 -60.03
CA LEU A 69 2.06 -143.13 -60.18
C LEU A 69 1.40 -142.73 -58.85
N SER A 70 0.91 -143.70 -58.08
CA SER A 70 0.30 -143.43 -56.77
C SER A 70 1.32 -142.92 -55.76
N GLU A 71 2.53 -143.48 -55.77
CA GLU A 71 3.64 -143.02 -54.91
C GLU A 71 4.10 -141.61 -55.30
N ARG A 72 4.24 -141.33 -56.60
CA ARG A 72 4.58 -139.97 -57.07
C ARG A 72 3.52 -138.95 -56.67
N ALA A 73 2.25 -139.27 -56.87
CA ALA A 73 1.15 -138.39 -56.46
C ALA A 73 1.17 -138.12 -54.94
N GLN A 74 1.48 -139.12 -54.12
CA GLN A 74 1.66 -138.92 -52.68
C GLN A 74 2.88 -138.05 -52.35
N THR A 75 4.02 -138.24 -53.04
CA THR A 75 5.20 -137.40 -52.83
C THR A 75 4.98 -135.95 -53.27
N GLU A 76 4.27 -135.71 -54.38
CA GLU A 76 3.91 -134.38 -54.85
C GLU A 76 2.91 -133.72 -53.88
N ALA A 77 1.93 -134.47 -53.37
CA ALA A 77 1.02 -133.98 -52.34
C ALA A 77 1.77 -133.58 -51.05
N LEU A 78 2.77 -134.37 -50.63
CA LEU A 78 3.61 -134.05 -49.48
C LEU A 78 4.50 -132.82 -49.75
N GLN A 79 5.12 -132.73 -50.93
CA GLN A 79 5.96 -131.58 -51.30
C GLN A 79 5.14 -130.30 -51.44
N THR A 80 3.96 -130.34 -52.05
CA THR A 80 3.06 -129.18 -52.13
C THR A 80 2.56 -128.77 -50.75
N SER A 81 2.24 -129.73 -49.87
CA SER A 81 1.90 -129.43 -48.47
C SER A 81 3.07 -128.79 -47.71
N GLN A 82 4.29 -129.29 -47.89
CA GLN A 82 5.49 -128.72 -47.26
C GLN A 82 5.79 -127.33 -47.81
N ALA A 83 5.70 -127.12 -49.13
CA ALA A 83 5.88 -125.82 -49.77
C ALA A 83 4.85 -124.80 -49.27
N ALA A 84 3.59 -125.21 -49.10
CA ALA A 84 2.55 -124.36 -48.54
C ALA A 84 2.83 -123.99 -47.07
N LYS A 85 3.35 -124.92 -46.26
CA LYS A 85 3.78 -124.63 -44.87
C LYS A 85 4.94 -123.65 -44.83
N THR A 86 6.01 -123.88 -45.60
CA THR A 86 7.16 -122.98 -45.63
C THR A 86 6.80 -121.60 -46.19
N GLN A 87 5.88 -121.55 -47.16
CA GLN A 87 5.38 -120.27 -47.67
C GLN A 87 4.55 -119.53 -46.60
N GLY A 88 3.71 -120.24 -45.84
CA GLY A 88 2.96 -119.66 -44.72
C GLY A 88 3.87 -119.15 -43.60
N GLU A 89 4.91 -119.90 -43.25
CA GLU A 89 5.92 -119.46 -42.28
C GLU A 89 6.69 -118.23 -42.79
N LEU A 90 7.03 -118.19 -44.08
CA LEU A 90 7.68 -117.03 -44.70
C LEU A 90 6.79 -115.79 -44.65
N THR A 91 5.49 -115.91 -44.96
CA THR A 91 4.56 -114.78 -44.87
C THR A 91 4.39 -114.30 -43.43
N GLN A 92 4.32 -115.21 -42.46
CA GLN A 92 4.26 -114.84 -41.04
C GLN A 92 5.54 -114.13 -40.57
N ALA A 93 6.71 -114.59 -41.03
CA ALA A 93 7.97 -113.92 -40.73
C ALA A 93 8.05 -112.52 -41.38
N GLN A 94 7.55 -112.36 -42.61
CA GLN A 94 7.47 -111.06 -43.28
C GLN A 94 6.51 -110.10 -42.56
N GLU A 95 5.36 -110.57 -42.11
CA GLU A 95 4.42 -109.78 -41.30
C GLU A 95 5.04 -109.37 -39.96
N HIS A 96 5.76 -110.27 -39.29
CA HIS A 96 6.48 -109.95 -38.06
C HIS A 96 7.61 -108.93 -38.28
N ILE A 97 8.36 -109.02 -39.38
CA ILE A 97 9.39 -108.03 -39.72
C ILE A 97 8.75 -106.66 -39.97
N ALA A 98 7.66 -106.61 -40.76
CA ALA A 98 6.95 -105.36 -41.00
C ALA A 98 6.39 -104.73 -39.70
N ALA A 99 5.89 -105.56 -38.77
CA ALA A 99 5.44 -105.10 -37.46
C ALA A 99 6.60 -104.53 -36.62
N LEU A 100 7.75 -105.22 -36.58
CA LEU A 100 8.93 -104.76 -35.85
C LEU A 100 9.54 -103.48 -36.46
N GLU A 101 9.52 -103.34 -37.79
CA GLU A 101 9.93 -102.11 -38.47
C GLU A 101 9.02 -100.93 -38.12
N ALA A 102 7.70 -101.16 -38.03
CA ALA A 102 6.74 -100.15 -37.59
C ALA A 102 6.96 -99.76 -36.11
N GLU A 103 7.21 -100.73 -35.23
CA GLU A 103 7.55 -100.45 -33.82
C GLU A 103 8.86 -99.68 -33.68
N LEU A 104 9.90 -100.06 -34.44
CA LEU A 104 11.18 -99.33 -34.46
C LEU A 104 11.02 -97.89 -34.96
N ALA A 105 10.20 -97.67 -36.00
CA ALA A 105 9.88 -96.33 -36.48
C ALA A 105 9.16 -95.50 -35.40
N GLN A 106 8.21 -96.10 -34.68
CA GLN A 106 7.49 -95.43 -33.58
C GLN A 106 8.44 -95.10 -32.41
N VAL A 107 9.35 -96.00 -32.06
CA VAL A 107 10.37 -95.73 -31.03
C VAL A 107 11.31 -94.61 -31.48
N ALA A 108 11.73 -94.59 -32.74
CA ALA A 108 12.55 -93.51 -33.29
C ALA A 108 11.85 -92.14 -33.16
N GLU A 109 10.57 -92.04 -33.54
CA GLU A 109 9.77 -90.81 -33.37
C GLU A 109 9.65 -90.39 -31.90
N LEU A 110 9.42 -91.34 -30.98
CA LEU A 110 9.34 -91.04 -29.54
C LEU A 110 10.69 -90.57 -28.98
N THR A 111 11.80 -91.14 -29.41
CA THR A 111 13.14 -90.69 -28.99
C THR A 111 13.48 -89.30 -29.51
N GLU A 112 13.10 -88.99 -30.76
CA GLU A 112 13.27 -87.65 -31.31
C GLU A 112 12.36 -86.63 -30.62
N GLY A 113 11.11 -87.00 -30.33
CA GLY A 113 10.18 -86.20 -29.53
C GLY A 113 10.72 -85.91 -28.12
N LYS A 114 11.29 -86.93 -27.45
CA LYS A 114 11.94 -86.77 -26.15
C LYS A 114 13.13 -85.82 -26.22
N ARG A 115 13.99 -85.96 -27.23
CA ARG A 115 15.14 -85.06 -27.44
C ARG A 115 14.72 -83.62 -27.66
N ARG A 116 13.67 -83.37 -28.47
CA ARG A 116 13.11 -82.03 -28.68
C ARG A 116 12.53 -81.45 -27.38
N ALA A 117 11.85 -82.25 -26.58
CA ALA A 117 11.32 -81.82 -25.29
C ALA A 117 12.45 -81.47 -24.29
N GLU A 118 13.52 -82.26 -24.23
CA GLU A 118 14.70 -81.96 -23.41
C GLU A 118 15.40 -80.67 -23.85
N GLU A 119 15.51 -80.41 -25.16
CA GLU A 119 16.07 -79.16 -25.68
C GLU A 119 15.20 -77.95 -25.32
N LEU A 120 13.88 -78.07 -25.42
CA LEU A 120 12.94 -77.02 -25.00
C LEU A 120 12.99 -76.77 -23.50
N ALA A 121 13.08 -77.84 -22.69
CA ALA A 121 13.26 -77.73 -21.23
C ALA A 121 14.58 -77.04 -20.88
N GLY A 122 15.68 -77.35 -21.58
CA GLY A 122 16.96 -76.67 -21.41
C GLY A 122 16.89 -75.17 -21.75
N LYS A 123 16.22 -74.81 -22.85
CA LYS A 123 15.97 -73.40 -23.21
C LYS A 123 15.09 -72.68 -22.19
N ALA A 124 14.06 -73.35 -21.67
CA ALA A 124 13.21 -72.79 -20.64
C ALA A 124 13.98 -72.55 -19.33
N LEU A 125 14.86 -73.49 -18.94
CA LEU A 125 15.70 -73.34 -17.75
C LEU A 125 16.64 -72.13 -17.85
N LEU A 126 17.31 -71.97 -19.00
CA LEU A 126 18.16 -70.80 -19.27
C LEU A 126 17.36 -69.50 -19.19
N ARG A 127 16.13 -69.49 -19.73
CA ARG A 127 15.27 -68.31 -19.67
C ARG A 127 14.83 -67.97 -18.25
N VAL A 128 14.56 -68.98 -17.42
CA VAL A 128 14.26 -68.79 -15.99
C VAL A 128 15.47 -68.20 -15.28
N GLN A 129 16.67 -68.72 -15.53
CA GLN A 129 17.91 -68.20 -14.93
C GLN A 129 18.19 -66.74 -15.35
N ASP A 130 17.98 -66.40 -16.63
CA ASP A 130 18.09 -65.02 -17.10
C ASP A 130 17.09 -64.10 -16.39
N LEU A 131 15.83 -64.55 -16.23
CA LEU A 131 14.79 -63.78 -15.54
C LEU A 131 15.11 -63.61 -14.04
N GLU A 132 15.64 -64.64 -13.38
CA GLU A 132 16.08 -64.55 -11.98
C GLU A 132 17.19 -63.51 -11.82
N SER A 133 18.22 -63.55 -12.68
CA SER A 133 19.30 -62.54 -12.65
C SER A 133 18.79 -61.12 -12.95
N PHE A 134 17.78 -60.99 -13.81
CA PHE A 134 17.14 -59.71 -14.10
C PHE A 134 16.32 -59.20 -12.90
N VAL A 135 15.61 -60.08 -12.21
CA VAL A 135 14.84 -59.73 -11.01
C VAL A 135 15.78 -59.34 -9.86
N GLU A 136 16.88 -60.04 -9.65
CA GLU A 136 17.90 -59.68 -8.65
C GLU A 136 18.53 -58.31 -8.93
N THR A 137 18.90 -58.04 -10.19
CA THR A 137 19.46 -56.75 -10.58
C THR A 137 18.45 -55.61 -10.39
N GLN A 138 17.20 -55.80 -10.82
CA GLN A 138 16.12 -54.83 -10.57
C GLN A 138 15.83 -54.62 -9.09
N SER A 139 15.87 -55.68 -8.27
CA SER A 139 15.71 -55.58 -6.82
C SER A 139 16.82 -54.73 -6.20
N GLY A 140 18.08 -54.96 -6.59
CA GLY A 140 19.22 -54.18 -6.11
C GLY A 140 19.19 -52.71 -6.56
N GLU A 141 18.71 -52.43 -7.77
CA GLU A 141 18.49 -51.04 -8.24
C GLU A 141 17.38 -50.35 -7.45
N ASN A 142 16.27 -51.03 -7.17
CA ASN A 142 15.19 -50.50 -6.36
C ASN A 142 15.63 -50.21 -4.93
N GLU A 143 16.41 -51.08 -4.29
CA GLU A 143 16.99 -50.82 -2.97
C GLU A 143 17.90 -49.59 -2.98
N ARG A 144 18.75 -49.44 -4.02
CA ARG A 144 19.59 -48.24 -4.17
C ARG A 144 18.73 -46.98 -4.31
N LEU A 145 17.72 -47.00 -5.17
CA LEU A 145 16.80 -45.87 -5.34
C LEU A 145 16.10 -45.53 -4.02
N GLN A 146 15.62 -46.53 -3.29
CA GLN A 146 15.00 -46.35 -1.97
C GLN A 146 15.95 -45.66 -0.99
N THR A 147 17.20 -46.13 -0.87
CA THR A 147 18.20 -45.50 0.02
C THR A 147 18.55 -44.07 -0.40
N THR A 148 18.56 -43.76 -1.71
CA THR A 148 18.77 -42.38 -2.17
C THR A 148 17.58 -41.48 -1.88
N LEU A 149 16.34 -41.98 -2.01
CA LEU A 149 15.14 -41.26 -1.66
C LEU A 149 15.11 -40.95 -0.16
N ASP A 150 15.34 -41.94 0.69
CA ASP A 150 15.41 -41.76 2.15
C ASP A 150 16.51 -40.73 2.52
N GLY A 151 17.66 -40.78 1.83
CA GLY A 151 18.74 -39.81 2.02
C GLY A 151 18.37 -38.38 1.63
N ILE A 152 17.59 -38.21 0.55
CA ILE A 152 17.08 -36.90 0.12
C ILE A 152 16.03 -36.39 1.12
N GLU A 153 15.12 -37.23 1.58
CA GLU A 153 14.09 -36.85 2.57
C GLU A 153 14.71 -36.37 3.89
N VAL A 154 15.74 -37.06 4.39
CA VAL A 154 16.46 -36.64 5.60
C VAL A 154 17.16 -35.29 5.41
N ARG A 155 17.77 -35.05 4.24
CA ARG A 155 18.41 -33.76 3.91
C ARG A 155 17.37 -32.64 3.84
N HIS A 156 16.27 -32.86 3.12
CA HIS A 156 15.18 -31.89 3.03
C HIS A 156 14.57 -31.59 4.40
N ALA A 157 14.37 -32.60 5.26
CA ALA A 157 13.87 -32.40 6.61
C ALA A 157 14.82 -31.55 7.47
N LYS A 158 16.15 -31.70 7.28
CA LYS A 158 17.15 -30.87 7.94
C LYS A 158 17.11 -29.43 7.41
N ASP A 159 17.11 -29.24 6.09
CA ASP A 159 17.08 -27.91 5.48
C ASP A 159 15.82 -27.14 5.86
N ILE A 160 14.65 -27.80 5.91
CA ILE A 160 13.40 -27.20 6.38
C ILE A 160 13.51 -26.76 7.84
N ARG A 161 14.18 -27.55 8.70
CA ARG A 161 14.36 -27.19 10.12
C ARG A 161 15.30 -26.00 10.27
N ASP A 162 16.41 -25.99 9.54
CA ASP A 162 17.39 -24.91 9.57
C ASP A 162 16.77 -23.60 9.04
N LEU A 163 16.05 -23.64 7.93
CA LEU A 163 15.33 -22.48 7.38
C LEU A 163 14.24 -21.95 8.32
N LYS A 164 13.50 -22.83 9.01
CA LYS A 164 12.54 -22.38 10.04
C LYS A 164 13.23 -21.65 11.18
N GLY A 165 14.37 -22.17 11.66
CA GLY A 165 15.16 -21.50 12.69
C GLY A 165 15.71 -20.14 12.24
N ASP A 166 16.11 -20.01 10.97
CA ASP A 166 16.56 -18.73 10.40
C ASP A 166 15.42 -17.71 10.31
N ILE A 167 14.23 -18.14 9.89
CA ILE A 167 13.04 -17.29 9.82
C ILE A 167 12.66 -16.79 11.22
N GLU A 168 12.61 -17.66 12.23
CA GLU A 168 12.29 -17.28 13.61
C GLU A 168 13.32 -16.28 14.17
N ARG A 169 14.62 -16.48 13.90
CA ARG A 169 15.67 -15.54 14.31
C ARG A 169 15.53 -14.18 13.62
N ALA A 170 15.29 -14.18 12.31
CA ALA A 170 15.12 -12.94 11.55
C ALA A 170 13.88 -12.16 12.01
N GLN A 171 12.77 -12.85 12.30
CA GLN A 171 11.55 -12.25 12.86
C GLN A 171 11.83 -11.64 14.24
N GLY A 172 12.48 -12.39 15.14
CA GLY A 172 12.85 -11.88 16.46
C GLY A 172 13.76 -10.65 16.41
N MET A 173 14.73 -10.61 15.49
CA MET A 173 15.60 -9.45 15.28
C MET A 173 14.83 -8.24 14.75
N HIS A 174 13.92 -8.46 13.79
CA HIS A 174 13.10 -7.40 13.22
C HIS A 174 12.16 -6.78 14.27
N ASP A 175 11.51 -7.61 15.08
CA ASP A 175 10.62 -7.14 16.14
C ASP A 175 11.38 -6.37 17.22
N ALA A 176 12.57 -6.85 17.61
CA ALA A 176 13.45 -6.12 18.53
C ALA A 176 13.87 -4.75 17.97
N ALA A 177 14.22 -4.68 16.68
CA ALA A 177 14.59 -3.43 16.02
C ALA A 177 13.40 -2.45 15.93
N LEU A 178 12.19 -2.94 15.67
CA LEU A 178 10.98 -2.12 15.67
C LEU A 178 10.68 -1.54 17.06
N GLU A 179 10.83 -2.34 18.12
CA GLU A 179 10.64 -1.88 19.49
C GLU A 179 11.71 -0.86 19.90
N GLU A 180 12.97 -1.08 19.53
CA GLU A 180 14.04 -0.10 19.75
C GLU A 180 13.74 1.23 19.04
N GLN A 181 13.32 1.17 17.76
CA GLN A 181 12.97 2.36 17.00
C GLN A 181 11.76 3.09 17.60
N ARG A 182 10.75 2.37 18.10
CA ARG A 182 9.60 2.95 18.81
C ARG A 182 10.02 3.62 20.11
N LEU A 183 10.89 3.00 20.90
CA LEU A 183 11.41 3.57 22.14
C LEU A 183 12.25 4.82 21.85
N GLU A 184 13.09 4.81 20.82
CA GLU A 184 13.83 5.99 20.39
C GLU A 184 12.90 7.12 19.92
N ALA A 185 11.90 6.81 19.11
CA ALA A 185 10.92 7.77 18.62
C ALA A 185 10.13 8.38 19.79
N ALA A 186 9.73 7.56 20.78
CA ALA A 186 9.07 8.01 21.99
C ALA A 186 9.97 8.95 22.81
N LYS A 187 11.26 8.60 23.01
CA LYS A 187 12.24 9.45 23.70
C LYS A 187 12.45 10.78 22.97
N LYS A 188 12.64 10.76 21.65
CA LYS A 188 12.82 11.96 20.81
C LYS A 188 11.56 12.84 20.85
N SER A 189 10.38 12.23 20.76
CA SER A 189 9.09 12.93 20.86
C SER A 189 8.87 13.56 22.24
N ALA A 190 9.22 12.87 23.33
CA ALA A 190 9.14 13.39 24.69
C ALA A 190 10.10 14.57 24.91
N ALA A 191 11.35 14.46 24.43
CA ALA A 191 12.33 15.54 24.49
C ALA A 191 11.87 16.77 23.68
N ALA A 192 11.36 16.58 22.47
CA ALA A 192 10.82 17.65 21.64
C ALA A 192 9.64 18.36 22.32
N ARG A 193 8.70 17.59 22.91
CA ARG A 193 7.58 18.15 23.67
C ARG A 193 8.04 18.98 24.87
N LYS A 194 9.05 18.51 25.59
CA LYS A 194 9.64 19.27 26.72
C LYS A 194 10.28 20.58 26.24
N MET A 195 11.06 20.55 25.17
CA MET A 195 11.67 21.76 24.60
C MET A 195 10.65 22.79 24.12
N VAL A 196 9.55 22.32 23.49
CA VAL A 196 8.46 23.20 23.08
C VAL A 196 7.80 23.83 24.30
N ALA A 197 7.47 23.05 25.33
CA ALA A 197 6.88 23.57 26.57
C ALA A 197 7.79 24.61 27.27
N GLU A 198 9.11 24.37 27.32
CA GLU A 198 10.07 25.34 27.86
C GLU A 198 10.14 26.63 27.03
N ARG A 199 10.07 26.52 25.70
CA ARG A 199 10.04 27.68 24.80
C ARG A 199 8.75 28.47 24.94
N ASP A 200 7.60 27.79 24.99
CA ASP A 200 6.30 28.42 25.20
C ASP A 200 6.24 29.13 26.56
N GLY A 201 6.85 28.55 27.59
CA GLY A 201 7.03 29.20 28.90
C GLY A 201 7.83 30.50 28.79
N LYS A 202 8.99 30.46 28.11
CA LYS A 202 9.81 31.66 27.88
C LYS A 202 9.10 32.72 27.03
N ILE A 203 8.33 32.30 26.02
CA ILE A 203 7.53 33.22 25.20
C ILE A 203 6.54 33.95 26.09
N LYS A 204 5.78 33.23 26.93
CA LYS A 204 4.84 33.85 27.88
C LYS A 204 5.53 34.80 28.86
N GLU A 205 6.70 34.43 29.39
CA GLU A 205 7.48 35.31 30.27
C GLU A 205 7.94 36.59 29.55
N LEU A 206 8.41 36.47 28.30
CA LEU A 206 8.83 37.61 27.49
C LEU A 206 7.64 38.48 27.07
N GLU A 207 6.49 37.89 26.74
CA GLU A 207 5.25 38.61 26.45
C GLU A 207 4.77 39.39 27.68
N ALA A 208 4.81 38.79 28.88
CA ALA A 208 4.47 39.48 30.12
C ALA A 208 5.41 40.66 30.42
N ARG A 209 6.73 40.47 30.27
CA ARG A 209 7.71 41.56 30.41
C ARG A 209 7.54 42.63 29.35
N ALA A 210 7.24 42.26 28.12
CA ALA A 210 6.99 43.21 27.04
C ALA A 210 5.73 44.03 27.33
N ALA A 211 4.68 43.42 27.88
CA ALA A 211 3.47 44.12 28.32
C ALA A 211 3.75 45.09 29.47
N GLU A 212 4.48 44.65 30.51
CA GLU A 212 4.90 45.50 31.64
C GLU A 212 5.76 46.69 31.15
N LEU A 213 6.73 46.42 30.28
CA LEU A 213 7.56 47.48 29.68
C LEU A 213 6.73 48.42 28.79
N ALA A 214 5.77 47.91 28.04
CA ALA A 214 4.87 48.74 27.25
C ALA A 214 4.00 49.65 28.14
N GLU A 215 3.50 49.14 29.26
CA GLU A 215 2.76 49.92 30.25
C GLU A 215 3.65 51.01 30.88
N THR A 216 4.86 50.66 31.33
CA THR A 216 5.80 51.66 31.89
C THR A 216 6.23 52.72 30.88
N LEU A 217 6.38 52.36 29.60
CA LEU A 217 6.64 53.32 28.51
C LEU A 217 5.44 54.21 28.24
N GLN A 218 4.23 53.65 28.19
CA GLN A 218 2.99 54.41 27.94
C GLN A 218 2.72 55.43 29.04
N GLU A 219 2.92 55.02 30.29
CA GLU A 219 2.76 55.90 31.44
C GLU A 219 3.97 56.83 31.66
N GLY A 220 5.09 56.57 30.97
CA GLY A 220 6.37 57.27 31.13
C GLY A 220 7.15 56.84 32.38
N SER A 221 8.46 57.15 32.41
CA SER A 221 9.30 56.95 33.60
C SER A 221 8.66 57.64 34.81
N PRO A 222 8.78 57.10 36.05
CA PRO A 222 8.33 57.82 37.25
C PRO A 222 8.93 59.23 37.34
N GLU A 223 10.15 59.44 36.81
CA GLU A 223 10.78 60.76 36.70
C GLU A 223 10.04 61.65 35.70
N ASP A 224 9.66 61.14 34.53
CA ASP A 224 8.88 61.89 33.53
C ASP A 224 7.47 62.24 34.06
N ARG A 225 6.84 61.33 34.81
CA ARG A 225 5.57 61.59 35.49
C ARG A 225 5.71 62.69 36.53
N HIS A 226 6.79 62.67 37.30
CA HIS A 226 7.07 63.71 38.29
C HIS A 226 7.36 65.05 37.62
N MET A 227 8.17 65.06 36.57
CA MET A 227 8.50 66.25 35.79
C MET A 227 7.27 66.85 35.12
N THR A 228 6.41 66.04 34.51
CA THR A 228 5.14 66.52 33.93
C THR A 228 4.16 67.02 35.00
N ALA A 229 4.14 66.41 36.19
CA ALA A 229 3.36 66.89 37.31
C ALA A 229 3.86 68.26 37.83
N ILE A 230 5.18 68.43 37.98
CA ILE A 230 5.79 69.72 38.34
C ILE A 230 5.50 70.76 37.25
N ALA A 231 5.70 70.41 35.98
CA ALA A 231 5.43 71.30 34.85
C ALA A 231 3.95 71.73 34.82
N ARG A 232 3.00 70.81 35.07
CA ARG A 232 1.57 71.15 35.21
C ARG A 232 1.31 72.06 36.41
N ALA A 233 1.94 71.80 37.55
CA ALA A 233 1.80 72.63 38.74
C ALA A 233 2.38 74.04 38.52
N GLN A 234 3.53 74.15 37.85
CA GLN A 234 4.14 75.42 37.46
C GLN A 234 3.28 76.16 36.44
N ALA A 235 2.83 75.50 35.37
CA ALA A 235 1.94 76.12 34.38
C ALA A 235 0.63 76.62 35.02
N SER A 236 0.05 75.87 35.96
CA SER A 236 -1.13 76.30 36.72
C SER A 236 -0.84 77.53 37.60
N ARG A 237 0.33 77.54 38.27
CA ARG A 237 0.77 78.67 39.08
C ARG A 237 1.03 79.91 38.24
N ASP A 238 1.70 79.76 37.09
CA ASP A 238 2.01 80.85 36.17
C ASP A 238 0.73 81.41 35.55
N ALA A 239 -0.23 80.56 35.17
CA ALA A 239 -1.56 80.99 34.73
C ALA A 239 -2.31 81.78 35.83
N ALA A 240 -2.26 81.32 37.07
CA ALA A 240 -2.84 82.03 38.20
C ALA A 240 -2.15 83.38 38.46
N ALA A 241 -0.81 83.42 38.41
CA ALA A 241 -0.03 84.64 38.58
C ALA A 241 -0.28 85.64 37.43
N GLN A 242 -0.45 85.16 36.20
CA GLN A 242 -0.81 85.99 35.06
C GLN A 242 -2.21 86.60 35.25
N LEU A 243 -3.20 85.81 35.68
CA LEU A 243 -4.53 86.33 36.03
C LEU A 243 -4.48 87.37 37.16
N GLU A 244 -3.64 87.17 38.19
CA GLU A 244 -3.43 88.17 39.24
C GLU A 244 -2.80 89.46 38.68
N ALA A 245 -1.81 89.34 37.80
CA ALA A 245 -1.17 90.49 37.17
C ALA A 245 -2.17 91.27 36.31
N GLU A 246 -2.96 90.59 35.48
CA GLU A 246 -4.03 91.21 34.69
C GLU A 246 -5.05 91.92 35.59
N ASN A 247 -5.44 91.31 36.71
CA ASN A 247 -6.33 91.93 37.70
C ASN A 247 -5.70 93.17 38.35
N ARG A 248 -4.40 93.14 38.66
CA ARG A 248 -3.67 94.30 39.20
C ARG A 248 -3.60 95.42 38.18
N ASP A 249 -3.33 95.12 36.91
CA ASP A 249 -3.27 96.11 35.84
C ASP A 249 -4.63 96.77 35.63
N ILE A 250 -5.73 96.01 35.64
CA ILE A 250 -7.08 96.56 35.61
C ILE A 250 -7.34 97.46 36.83
N ALA A 251 -6.90 97.04 38.03
CA ALA A 251 -7.05 97.85 39.24
C ALA A 251 -6.23 99.16 39.18
N LEU A 252 -5.01 99.11 38.65
CA LEU A 252 -4.16 100.27 38.43
C LEU A 252 -4.76 101.23 37.40
N GLN A 253 -5.28 100.73 36.28
CA GLN A 253 -5.98 101.53 35.29
C GLN A 253 -7.21 102.23 35.90
N ARG A 254 -7.98 101.52 36.73
CA ARG A 254 -9.12 102.12 37.45
C ARG A 254 -8.67 103.20 38.42
N LEU A 255 -7.62 102.96 39.21
CA LEU A 255 -7.06 103.95 40.13
C LEU A 255 -6.55 105.18 39.38
N GLN A 256 -5.85 104.99 38.27
CA GLN A 256 -5.35 106.07 37.44
C GLN A 256 -6.52 106.91 36.88
N ALA A 257 -7.57 106.28 36.36
CA ALA A 257 -8.76 106.98 35.90
C ALA A 257 -9.43 107.81 37.02
N VAL A 258 -9.48 107.28 38.25
CA VAL A 258 -9.98 108.02 39.42
C VAL A 258 -9.09 109.22 39.75
N VAL A 259 -7.76 109.06 39.71
CA VAL A 259 -6.81 110.15 39.95
C VAL A 259 -6.96 111.25 38.90
N GLU A 260 -7.01 110.90 37.61
CA GLU A 260 -7.22 111.86 36.51
C GLU A 260 -8.55 112.61 36.67
N GLN A 261 -9.61 111.92 37.07
CA GLN A 261 -10.89 112.56 37.38
C GLN A 261 -10.77 113.54 38.56
N LYS A 262 -10.05 113.18 39.62
CA LYS A 262 -9.82 114.06 40.78
C LYS A 262 -8.92 115.25 40.46
N ASP A 263 -7.92 115.08 39.61
CA ASP A 263 -7.09 116.19 39.13
C ASP A 263 -7.91 117.16 38.28
N LEU A 264 -8.83 116.67 37.45
CA LEU A 264 -9.78 117.51 36.71
C LEU A 264 -10.75 118.24 37.65
N GLU A 265 -11.30 117.56 38.66
CA GLU A 265 -12.12 118.19 39.70
C GLU A 265 -11.31 119.27 40.47
N LEU A 266 -10.06 118.99 40.83
CA LEU A 266 -9.20 119.98 41.50
C LEU A 266 -8.91 121.18 40.61
N ALA A 267 -8.57 120.96 39.34
CA ALA A 267 -8.32 122.03 38.38
C ALA A 267 -9.57 122.91 38.18
N THR A 268 -10.76 122.32 38.09
CA THR A 268 -12.01 123.09 38.01
C THR A 268 -12.25 123.89 39.29
N ARG A 269 -12.07 123.29 40.48
CA ARG A 269 -12.16 124.02 41.76
C ARG A 269 -11.12 125.13 41.92
N MET A 270 -9.90 124.93 41.44
CA MET A 270 -8.86 125.97 41.46
C MET A 270 -9.22 127.13 40.53
N ASN A 271 -9.77 126.84 39.34
CA ASN A 271 -10.27 127.87 38.43
C ASN A 271 -11.45 128.64 39.04
N GLU A 272 -12.42 127.94 39.64
CA GLU A 272 -13.52 128.57 40.39
C GLU A 272 -12.99 129.49 41.50
N LEU A 273 -12.01 129.03 42.29
CA LEU A 273 -11.35 129.85 43.31
C LEU A 273 -10.63 131.07 42.74
N ALA A 274 -9.97 130.93 41.59
CA ALA A 274 -9.28 132.04 40.92
C ALA A 274 -10.28 133.11 40.45
N LEU A 275 -11.40 132.69 39.86
CA LEU A 275 -12.50 133.58 39.49
C LEU A 275 -13.08 134.29 40.72
N LEU A 276 -13.39 133.54 41.79
CA LEU A 276 -13.94 134.10 43.02
C LEU A 276 -12.98 135.10 43.69
N ARG A 277 -11.67 134.84 43.64
CA ARG A 277 -10.63 135.77 44.13
C ARG A 277 -10.61 137.06 43.31
N ARG A 278 -10.77 136.96 41.98
CA ARG A 278 -10.86 138.13 41.11
C ARG A 278 -12.11 138.96 41.43
N ASP A 279 -13.26 138.31 41.60
CA ASP A 279 -14.51 138.98 41.98
C ASP A 279 -14.38 139.70 43.33
N LEU A 280 -13.74 139.06 44.32
CA LEU A 280 -13.42 139.65 45.62
C LEU A 280 -12.50 140.87 45.50
N GLN A 281 -11.51 140.81 44.61
CA GLN A 281 -10.60 141.92 44.38
C GLN A 281 -11.31 143.09 43.68
N GLU A 282 -12.19 142.82 42.74
CA GLU A 282 -13.03 143.84 42.08
C GLU A 282 -13.98 144.51 43.07
N THR A 283 -14.63 143.75 43.97
CA THR A 283 -15.48 144.31 45.03
C THR A 283 -14.67 145.17 46.01
N ARG A 284 -13.47 144.73 46.41
CA ARG A 284 -12.56 145.56 47.25
C ARG A 284 -12.15 146.87 46.55
N GLN A 285 -11.89 146.84 45.25
CA GLN A 285 -11.56 148.06 44.51
C GLN A 285 -12.76 149.00 44.40
N ARG A 286 -13.97 148.48 44.19
CA ARG A 286 -15.21 149.28 44.21
C ARG A 286 -15.42 149.92 45.59
N SER A 287 -15.26 149.16 46.67
CA SER A 287 -15.46 149.69 48.02
C SER A 287 -14.43 150.78 48.38
N MET A 288 -13.17 150.67 47.94
CA MET A 288 -12.15 151.70 48.17
C MET A 288 -12.42 153.01 47.42
N ARG A 289 -12.99 152.95 46.21
CA ARG A 289 -13.41 154.16 45.48
C ARG A 289 -14.56 154.88 46.17
N GLU A 290 -15.44 154.14 46.83
CA GLU A 290 -16.59 154.69 47.55
C GLU A 290 -16.21 155.28 48.92
N THR A 291 -15.12 154.82 49.57
CA THR A 291 -14.75 155.29 50.92
C THR A 291 -13.67 156.37 51.00
N SER A 292 -12.83 156.59 49.97
CA SER A 292 -11.68 157.53 50.05
C SER A 292 -11.81 158.86 49.26
N GLY A 293 -13.00 159.22 48.77
CA GLY A 293 -13.20 160.45 47.97
C GLY A 293 -14.48 161.23 48.28
N GLY A 294 -15.16 160.93 49.38
CA GLY A 294 -16.40 161.60 49.79
C GLY A 294 -16.13 162.72 50.78
N VAL A 295 -15.82 163.92 50.29
CA VAL A 295 -16.16 165.27 50.78
C VAL A 295 -15.18 166.22 50.09
N ASN A 296 -15.72 167.17 49.32
CA ASN A 296 -14.97 168.12 48.51
C ASN A 296 -14.15 169.07 49.40
N ALA A 297 -12.93 168.64 49.78
CA ALA A 297 -12.00 169.40 50.62
C ALA A 297 -11.67 170.79 50.03
N GLU A 298 -11.80 170.92 48.71
CA GLU A 298 -11.62 172.17 47.99
C GLU A 298 -12.78 173.15 48.21
N TYR A 299 -14.01 172.65 48.31
CA TYR A 299 -15.18 173.46 48.69
C TYR A 299 -15.07 173.94 50.13
N LEU A 300 -14.66 173.06 51.05
CA LEU A 300 -14.45 173.43 52.46
C LEU A 300 -13.35 174.48 52.62
N LYS A 301 -12.26 174.35 51.86
CA LYS A 301 -11.17 175.34 51.83
C LYS A 301 -11.67 176.71 51.39
N ASN A 302 -12.48 176.79 50.34
CA ASN A 302 -12.99 178.06 49.82
C ASN A 302 -13.91 178.77 50.83
N VAL A 303 -14.84 178.04 51.47
CA VAL A 303 -15.74 178.60 52.49
C VAL A 303 -14.98 179.08 53.73
N LEU A 304 -13.89 178.40 54.13
CA LEU A 304 -13.03 178.82 55.24
C LEU A 304 -12.24 180.09 54.94
N VAL A 305 -11.69 180.20 53.72
CA VAL A 305 -10.93 181.39 53.29
C VAL A 305 -11.84 182.62 53.28
N GLU A 306 -13.04 182.47 52.72
CA GLU A 306 -14.04 183.56 52.64
C GLU A 306 -14.52 183.99 54.04
N TYR A 307 -14.64 183.06 54.99
CA TYR A 307 -14.99 183.37 56.38
C TYR A 307 -13.91 184.18 57.13
N LEU A 308 -12.62 183.96 56.85
CA LEU A 308 -11.51 184.65 57.52
C LEU A 308 -11.23 186.05 56.97
N SER A 309 -11.64 186.35 55.74
CA SER A 309 -11.44 187.67 55.13
C SER A 309 -12.34 188.78 55.70
N PHE A 310 -13.43 188.44 56.40
CA PHE A 310 -14.37 189.44 56.92
C PHE A 310 -14.01 189.91 58.36
N PRO A 311 -14.04 191.23 58.65
CA PRO A 311 -13.77 191.76 59.99
C PRO A 311 -14.73 191.22 61.06
N ALA A 312 -14.24 191.10 62.29
CA ALA A 312 -15.03 190.63 63.42
C ALA A 312 -16.22 191.58 63.69
N GLY A 313 -17.44 191.09 63.45
CA GLY A 313 -18.68 191.85 63.62
C GLY A 313 -19.50 192.06 62.34
N SER A 314 -18.96 191.77 61.14
CA SER A 314 -19.74 191.84 59.90
C SER A 314 -20.93 190.86 59.90
N SER A 315 -22.05 191.33 59.38
CA SER A 315 -23.26 190.52 59.15
C SER A 315 -23.00 189.33 58.23
N GLU A 316 -22.06 189.43 57.28
CA GLU A 316 -21.74 188.36 56.33
C GLU A 316 -21.05 187.17 57.01
N ARG A 317 -20.17 187.43 57.98
CA ARG A 317 -19.49 186.39 58.75
C ARG A 317 -20.46 185.55 59.61
N LYS A 318 -21.54 186.17 60.10
CA LYS A 318 -22.60 185.46 60.84
C LYS A 318 -23.42 184.51 59.96
N VAL A 319 -23.54 184.80 58.67
CA VAL A 319 -24.29 183.96 57.71
C VAL A 319 -23.46 182.76 57.22
N LEU A 320 -22.14 182.92 57.08
CA LEU A 320 -21.25 181.82 56.67
C LEU A 320 -20.96 180.81 57.81
N PHE A 321 -21.16 181.22 59.07
CA PHE A 321 -20.85 180.38 60.23
C PHE A 321 -21.68 179.08 60.33
N PRO A 322 -23.03 179.10 60.13
CA PRO A 322 -23.83 177.87 60.10
C PRO A 322 -23.43 176.90 58.98
N VAL A 323 -22.98 177.40 57.83
CA VAL A 323 -22.55 176.58 56.67
C VAL A 323 -21.23 175.86 56.96
N LEU A 324 -20.29 176.55 57.62
CA LEU A 324 -19.08 175.90 58.12
C LEU A 324 -19.38 174.86 59.20
N ALA A 325 -20.33 175.14 60.08
CA ALA A 325 -20.72 174.21 61.14
C ALA A 325 -21.30 172.89 60.59
N THR A 326 -22.06 172.92 59.50
CA THR A 326 -22.57 171.70 58.86
C THR A 326 -21.50 170.98 58.06
N LEU A 327 -20.60 171.68 57.37
CA LEU A 327 -19.54 171.08 56.55
C LEU A 327 -18.44 170.42 57.39
N LEU A 328 -18.04 171.04 58.51
CA LEU A 328 -17.05 170.49 59.44
C LEU A 328 -17.67 169.67 60.57
N GLN A 329 -19.00 169.51 60.56
CA GLN A 329 -19.76 168.82 61.61
C GLN A 329 -19.42 169.33 63.02
N PHE A 330 -19.41 170.66 63.20
CA PHE A 330 -19.11 171.26 64.51
C PHE A 330 -20.17 170.88 65.54
N ASP A 331 -19.72 170.42 66.70
CA ASP A 331 -20.61 170.11 67.80
C ASP A 331 -21.05 171.40 68.51
N LYS A 332 -22.15 171.34 69.29
CA LYS A 332 -22.72 172.49 70.01
C LYS A 332 -21.70 173.18 70.93
N ASN A 333 -20.68 172.45 71.39
CA ASN A 333 -19.56 172.99 72.16
C ASN A 333 -18.56 173.79 71.30
N ASP A 334 -18.24 173.34 70.08
CA ASP A 334 -17.33 174.05 69.17
C ASP A 334 -17.94 175.39 68.72
N MET A 335 -19.24 175.37 68.45
CA MET A 335 -20.03 176.57 68.15
C MET A 335 -19.92 177.64 69.25
N ARG A 336 -19.92 177.24 70.54
CA ARG A 336 -19.75 178.16 71.68
C ARG A 336 -18.31 178.67 71.82
N ARG A 337 -17.33 177.81 71.55
CA ARG A 337 -15.90 178.18 71.68
C ARG A 337 -15.49 179.23 70.65
N ILE A 338 -16.03 179.19 69.44
CA ILE A 338 -15.69 180.16 68.39
C ILE A 338 -16.43 181.50 68.58
N THR A 339 -17.66 181.48 69.10
CA THR A 339 -18.46 182.70 69.35
C THR A 339 -18.04 183.45 70.61
N HIS A 340 -17.53 182.76 71.64
CA HIS A 340 -17.08 183.38 72.90
C HIS A 340 -15.55 183.42 73.07
N GLY A 341 -14.79 182.81 72.16
CA GLY A 341 -13.33 182.69 72.23
C GLY A 341 -12.58 183.84 71.56
N ALA A 342 -12.68 185.04 72.13
CA ALA A 342 -11.65 186.08 72.00
C ALA A 342 -10.50 185.90 73.01
N GLY A 343 -10.31 184.69 73.58
CA GLY A 343 -9.23 184.41 74.51
C GLY A 343 -9.01 182.93 74.80
N ALA A 344 -7.73 182.53 74.75
CA ALA A 344 -7.09 181.36 75.41
C ALA A 344 -7.14 179.95 74.75
N VAL A 345 -6.13 179.70 73.89
CA VAL A 345 -5.11 178.61 73.83
C VAL A 345 -5.32 177.27 74.59
N GLN A 346 -5.09 176.11 73.93
CA GLN A 346 -4.03 175.08 74.21
C GLN A 346 -4.30 173.67 73.62
N ALA A 347 -3.19 172.98 73.31
CA ALA A 347 -2.98 171.75 72.53
C ALA A 347 -3.01 170.45 73.36
N ARG A 348 -3.12 169.25 72.73
CA ARG A 348 -2.35 167.98 73.01
C ARG A 348 -2.85 166.68 72.26
N PRO A 349 -2.12 165.52 72.30
CA PRO A 349 -1.68 164.79 71.09
C PRO A 349 -1.94 163.24 71.04
N VAL A 350 -1.27 162.60 70.05
CA VAL A 350 -1.18 161.23 69.48
C VAL A 350 -0.89 160.03 70.43
N LYS A 351 -1.29 158.79 70.04
CA LYS A 351 -0.59 157.51 70.37
C LYS A 351 -0.90 156.30 69.45
N ASP A 352 0.11 155.42 69.36
CA ASP A 352 0.34 154.18 68.55
C ASP A 352 -0.40 152.87 68.95
N ILE A 353 -0.13 151.76 68.20
CA ILE A 353 0.15 150.33 68.57
C ILE A 353 -0.46 149.38 67.48
N SER A 354 0.24 148.57 66.65
CA SER A 354 1.16 147.40 66.76
C SER A 354 0.53 145.97 66.86
N SER A 355 0.99 145.08 65.95
CA SER A 355 1.22 143.60 66.03
C SER A 355 0.07 142.56 66.12
N ASN A 356 0.06 141.56 65.22
CA ASN A 356 0.14 140.11 65.56
C ASN A 356 0.30 139.14 64.35
N ARG A 357 1.01 138.02 64.56
CA ARG A 357 1.27 136.86 63.66
C ARG A 357 1.32 135.59 64.57
N PRO A 358 1.56 134.35 64.10
CA PRO A 358 0.74 133.38 63.34
C PRO A 358 0.56 132.02 64.10
N ARG A 359 -0.03 130.97 63.48
CA ARG A 359 0.33 129.56 63.78
C ARG A 359 -0.05 128.57 62.65
N ALA A 360 0.86 127.63 62.40
CA ALA A 360 0.75 126.46 61.52
C ALA A 360 0.38 125.21 62.34
N LEU A 361 -0.09 124.14 61.68
CA LEU A 361 -0.03 122.69 62.01
C LEU A 361 -0.53 121.94 60.75
N ALA A 362 0.28 121.07 60.13
CA ALA A 362 0.46 119.62 60.36
C ALA A 362 -0.62 118.78 59.67
#